data_AF-A0A959RYE9-F1
#
_entry.id   AF-A0A959RYE9-F1
#
_cell.length_a   1.000
_cell.length_b   1.000
_cell.length_c   1.000
_cell.angle_alpha   90.00
_cell.angle_beta   90.00
_cell.angle_gamma   90.00
#
_symmetry.space_group_name_H-M   'P 1'
#
loop_
_entity.id
_entity.type
_entity.pdbx_description
1 polymer ?
#
loop_
_entity_poly.entity_id
_entity_poly.type
_entity_poly.pdbx_seq_one_letter_code
_entity_poly.pdbx_strand_id
1 'polypeptide(L)'
;MSRILSVLVVLGGFGYTLWHLYDKSQEPPVVYETAKAFRTDIIKKTVATGTITPKKEVAIKPRVSGIIEKVYVEEGEMIKNGDAIAKVKIVPDMVSLNNAKNRVQMAQISVQNAEENFNRQKPLLDQGVIAEAEFQPFRTELMNAR
;
A
#
# COMPACT_ATOMS: atom_id res chain seq x y z
N MET A 1 105.64 50.33 32.35
CA MET A 1 104.42 49.66 32.86
C MET A 1 103.19 49.84 31.96
N SER A 2 103.01 50.98 31.28
CA SER A 2 101.80 51.30 30.50
C SER A 2 101.55 50.43 29.25
N ARG A 3 102.59 49.93 28.56
CA ARG A 3 102.44 49.15 27.31
C ARG A 3 101.86 47.74 27.50
N ILE A 4 102.05 47.12 28.67
CA ILE A 4 101.55 45.76 28.97
C ILE A 4 100.04 45.78 29.22
N LEU A 5 99.54 46.85 29.85
CA LEU A 5 98.12 47.02 30.12
C LEU A 5 97.31 47.17 28.82
N SER A 6 97.85 47.88 27.82
CA SER A 6 97.21 48.08 26.52
C SER A 6 97.03 46.76 25.75
N VAL A 7 98.02 45.85 25.81
CA VAL A 7 97.98 44.57 25.10
C VAL A 7 96.95 43.61 25.72
N LEU A 8 96.81 43.61 27.05
CA LEU A 8 95.79 42.81 27.75
C LEU A 8 94.36 43.23 27.42
N VAL A 9 94.11 44.54 27.26
CA VAL A 9 92.80 45.06 26.87
C VAL A 9 92.46 44.65 25.43
N VAL A 10 93.44 44.69 24.53
CA VAL A 10 93.25 44.25 23.13
C VAL A 10 93.00 42.74 23.05
N LEU A 11 93.75 41.91 23.80
CA LEU A 11 93.53 40.47 23.85
C LEU A 11 92.19 40.08 24.50
N GLY A 12 91.79 40.77 25.57
CA GLY A 12 90.49 40.58 26.20
C GLY A 12 89.34 41.00 25.28
N GLY A 13 89.49 42.12 24.58
CA GLY A 13 88.54 42.58 23.56
C GLY A 13 88.45 41.60 22.39
N PHE A 14 89.58 41.08 21.92
CA PHE A 14 89.61 40.10 20.84
C PHE A 14 88.95 38.77 21.25
N GLY A 15 89.23 38.27 22.45
CA GLY A 15 88.56 37.09 23.01
C GLY A 15 87.06 37.29 23.16
N TYR A 16 86.62 38.46 23.63
CA TYR A 16 85.20 38.80 23.75
C TYR A 16 84.50 38.85 22.38
N THR A 17 85.15 39.42 21.36
CA THR A 17 84.59 39.46 20.00
C THR A 17 84.46 38.06 19.40
N LEU A 18 85.43 37.17 19.63
CA LEU A 18 85.36 35.79 19.14
C LEU A 18 84.27 34.98 19.84
N TRP A 19 84.10 35.17 21.15
CA TRP A 19 83.06 34.48 21.91
C TRP A 19 81.65 34.93 21.48
N HIS A 20 81.42 36.24 21.34
CA HIS A 20 80.14 36.77 20.90
C HIS A 20 79.81 36.38 19.44
N LEU A 21 80.83 36.23 18.59
CA LEU A 21 80.63 35.78 17.21
C LEU A 21 80.28 34.28 17.15
N TYR A 22 80.83 33.46 18.05
CA TYR A 22 80.50 32.04 18.15
C TYR A 22 79.05 31.82 18.65
N ASP A 23 78.64 32.57 19.68
CA ASP A 23 77.30 32.46 20.26
C ASP A 23 76.19 32.94 19.30
N LYS A 24 76.48 33.95 18.47
CA LYS A 24 75.57 34.42 17.41
C LYS A 24 75.58 33.58 16.13
N SER A 25 76.56 32.70 15.94
CA SER A 25 76.66 31.84 14.75
C SER A 25 75.95 30.50 14.91
N GLN A 26 75.35 30.22 16.07
CA GLN A 26 74.50 29.06 16.25
C GLN A 26 73.11 29.35 15.68
N GLU A 27 72.76 28.66 14.59
CA GLU A 27 71.43 28.79 13.98
C GLU A 27 70.36 28.34 14.99
N PRO A 28 69.27 29.12 15.19
CA PRO A 28 68.22 28.75 16.12
C PRO A 28 67.60 27.41 15.70
N PRO A 29 67.41 26.46 16.64
CA PRO A 29 66.90 25.15 16.29
C PRO A 29 65.53 25.27 15.64
N VAL A 30 65.38 24.68 14.45
CA VAL A 30 64.13 24.71 13.69
C VAL A 30 63.09 23.87 14.46
N VAL A 31 62.13 24.55 15.09
CA VAL A 31 61.03 23.88 15.81
C VAL A 31 59.93 23.57 14.81
N TYR A 32 59.68 22.28 14.59
CA TYR A 32 58.56 21.81 13.78
C TYR A 32 57.35 21.50 14.66
N GLU A 33 56.19 22.00 14.27
CA GLU A 33 54.93 21.54 14.84
C GLU A 33 54.67 20.10 14.36
N THR A 34 54.71 19.15 15.29
CA THR A 34 54.44 17.74 15.00
C THR A 34 53.13 17.32 15.63
N ALA A 35 52.33 16.55 14.90
CA ALA A 35 51.15 15.89 15.40
C ALA A 35 51.41 14.40 15.55
N LYS A 36 50.98 13.80 16.67
CA LYS A 36 51.04 12.34 16.85
C LYS A 36 49.94 11.67 16.02
N ALA A 37 50.31 10.70 15.20
CA ALA A 37 49.35 9.90 14.47
C ALA A 37 48.48 9.10 15.46
N PHE A 38 47.16 9.17 15.30
CA PHE A 38 46.21 8.37 16.05
C PHE A 38 45.29 7.65 15.06
N ARG A 39 44.85 6.44 15.45
CA ARG A 39 43.82 5.72 14.71
C ARG A 39 42.46 6.08 15.29
N THR A 40 41.56 6.51 14.44
CA THR A 40 40.15 6.74 14.78
C THR A 40 39.28 6.24 13.65
N ASP A 41 38.05 5.88 13.97
CA ASP A 41 37.09 5.42 13.00
C ASP A 41 36.44 6.62 12.31
N ILE A 42 36.57 6.70 10.99
CA ILE A 42 35.90 7.73 10.19
C ILE A 42 34.56 7.17 9.72
N ILE A 43 33.48 7.58 10.38
CA ILE A 43 32.13 7.19 10.00
C ILE A 43 31.66 8.07 8.83
N LYS A 44 31.78 7.57 7.60
CA LYS A 44 31.17 8.19 6.41
C LYS A 44 29.69 7.82 6.34
N LYS A 45 28.82 8.72 6.79
CA LYS A 45 27.36 8.58 6.61
C LYS A 45 26.96 9.12 5.24
N THR A 46 26.67 8.22 4.30
CA THR A 46 26.04 8.59 3.03
C THR A 46 24.53 8.57 3.21
N VAL A 47 23.86 9.69 2.93
CA VAL A 47 22.40 9.76 2.91
C VAL A 47 21.91 9.34 1.52
N ALA A 48 21.25 8.18 1.44
CA ALA A 48 20.52 7.78 0.26
C ALA A 48 19.05 8.19 0.46
N THR A 49 18.58 9.15 -0.33
CA THR A 49 17.16 9.50 -0.37
C THR A 49 16.43 8.52 -1.27
N GLY A 50 15.32 7.97 -0.77
CA GLY A 50 14.45 7.08 -1.53
C GLY A 50 12.99 7.38 -1.21
N THR A 51 12.11 7.08 -2.15
CA THR A 51 10.66 7.25 -1.96
C THR A 51 10.07 5.95 -1.43
N ILE A 52 9.26 6.05 -0.38
CA ILE A 52 8.52 4.90 0.16
C ILE A 52 7.25 4.72 -0.67
N THR A 53 7.05 3.52 -1.19
CA THR A 53 5.81 3.13 -1.89
C THR A 53 5.10 2.00 -1.14
N PRO A 54 3.76 1.95 -1.18
CA PRO A 54 3.02 0.87 -0.56
C PRO A 54 3.34 -0.47 -1.23
N LYS A 55 3.50 -1.53 -0.42
CA LYS A 55 3.74 -2.89 -0.94
C LYS A 55 2.57 -3.41 -1.78
N LYS A 56 1.35 -2.98 -1.47
CA LYS A 56 0.12 -3.33 -2.17
C LYS A 56 -0.79 -2.12 -2.20
N GLU A 57 -1.25 -1.76 -3.40
CA GLU A 57 -2.20 -0.69 -3.64
C GLU A 57 -3.34 -1.26 -4.49
N VAL A 58 -4.58 -1.06 -4.06
CA VAL A 58 -5.76 -1.59 -4.74
C VAL A 58 -6.81 -0.50 -4.83
N ALA A 59 -7.21 -0.16 -6.06
CA ALA A 59 -8.32 0.75 -6.31
C ALA A 59 -9.66 0.00 -6.13
N ILE A 60 -10.48 0.45 -5.18
CA ILE A 60 -11.79 -0.16 -4.90
C ILE A 60 -12.82 0.41 -5.87
N LYS A 61 -13.42 -0.46 -6.68
CA LYS A 61 -14.44 -0.10 -7.67
C LYS A 61 -15.73 -0.89 -7.44
N PRO A 62 -16.91 -0.28 -7.60
CA PRO A 62 -18.17 -1.00 -7.56
C PRO A 62 -18.23 -2.09 -8.65
N ARG A 63 -18.76 -3.27 -8.30
CA ARG A 63 -18.98 -4.37 -9.26
C ARG A 63 -20.17 -4.12 -10.19
N VAL A 64 -21.12 -3.30 -9.74
CA VAL A 64 -22.35 -2.97 -10.45
C VAL A 64 -22.46 -1.46 -10.61
N SER A 65 -22.98 -1.02 -11.75
CA SER A 65 -23.29 0.38 -11.99
C SER A 65 -24.51 0.79 -11.16
N GLY A 66 -24.40 1.91 -10.47
CA GLY A 66 -25.46 2.43 -9.62
C GLY A 66 -25.04 3.73 -8.95
N ILE A 67 -25.93 4.26 -8.10
CA ILE A 67 -25.68 5.48 -7.34
C ILE A 67 -25.22 5.07 -5.94
N ILE A 68 -24.17 5.71 -5.41
CA ILE A 68 -23.76 5.48 -4.03
C ILE A 68 -24.87 6.02 -3.11
N GLU A 69 -25.50 5.12 -2.35
CA GLU A 69 -26.56 5.45 -1.40
C GLU A 69 -25.98 5.93 -0.08
N LYS A 70 -24.92 5.26 0.39
CA LYS A 70 -24.24 5.60 1.64
C LYS A 70 -22.80 5.14 1.60
N VAL A 71 -21.90 5.93 2.17
CA VAL A 71 -20.51 5.55 2.47
C VAL A 71 -20.43 5.26 3.97
N TYR A 72 -19.74 4.18 4.34
CA TYR A 72 -19.64 3.72 5.73
C TYR A 72 -18.27 3.95 6.37
N VAL A 73 -17.29 4.37 5.57
CA VAL A 73 -15.90 4.53 6.00
C VAL A 73 -15.45 5.97 5.78
N GLU A 74 -14.55 6.43 6.65
CA GLU A 74 -13.92 7.75 6.53
C GLU A 74 -12.50 7.66 5.97
N GLU A 75 -11.99 8.77 5.46
CA GLU A 75 -10.64 8.83 4.90
C GLU A 75 -9.59 8.58 5.98
N GLY A 76 -8.67 7.63 5.72
CA GLY A 76 -7.62 7.24 6.68
C GLY A 76 -8.04 6.18 7.69
N GLU A 77 -9.29 5.71 7.66
CA GLU A 77 -9.75 4.62 8.51
C GLU A 77 -9.13 3.27 8.11
N MET A 78 -8.73 2.47 9.10
CA MET A 78 -8.24 1.11 8.86
C MET A 78 -9.41 0.13 8.71
N ILE A 79 -9.55 -0.44 7.52
CA ILE A 79 -10.56 -1.43 7.19
C ILE A 79 -9.99 -2.85 7.12
N LYS A 80 -10.84 -3.85 7.35
CA LYS A 80 -10.51 -5.27 7.19
C LYS A 80 -11.19 -5.86 5.95
N ASN A 81 -10.70 -7.02 5.53
CA ASN A 81 -11.34 -7.76 4.44
C ASN A 81 -12.78 -8.15 4.83
N GLY A 82 -13.74 -7.74 4.00
CA GLY A 82 -15.16 -8.01 4.21
C GLY A 82 -15.95 -6.84 4.78
N ASP A 83 -15.29 -5.76 5.22
CA ASP A 83 -15.98 -4.58 5.72
C ASP A 83 -16.74 -3.87 4.59
N ALA A 84 -17.96 -3.42 4.89
CA ALA A 84 -18.79 -2.69 3.95
C ALA A 84 -18.28 -1.25 3.84
N ILE A 85 -17.78 -0.87 2.66
CA ILE A 85 -17.21 0.46 2.40
C ILE A 85 -18.30 1.44 1.95
N ALA A 86 -19.18 0.98 1.08
CA ALA A 86 -20.29 1.78 0.57
C ALA A 86 -21.47 0.89 0.14
N LYS A 87 -22.69 1.40 0.28
CA LYS A 87 -23.90 0.81 -0.26
C LYS A 87 -24.22 1.46 -1.60
N VAL A 88 -24.36 0.64 -2.64
CA VAL A 88 -24.73 1.09 -3.99
C VAL A 88 -26.20 0.74 -4.23
N LYS A 89 -27.00 1.75 -4.55
CA LYS A 89 -28.38 1.57 -5.00
C LYS A 89 -28.38 1.39 -6.51
N ILE A 90 -28.70 0.17 -6.94
CA ILE A 90 -28.94 -0.13 -8.35
C ILE A 90 -30.29 0.49 -8.70
N VAL A 91 -30.32 1.33 -9.74
CA VAL A 91 -31.58 1.78 -10.34
C VAL A 91 -31.97 0.72 -11.36
N PRO A 92 -32.93 -0.16 -11.07
CA PRO A 92 -33.37 -1.14 -12.05
C PRO A 92 -34.02 -0.39 -13.21
N ASP A 93 -33.78 -0.88 -14.42
CA ASP A 93 -34.60 -0.50 -15.56
C ASP A 93 -36.05 -0.97 -15.29
N MET A 94 -36.97 -0.02 -15.20
CA MET A 94 -38.38 -0.29 -14.90
C MET A 94 -39.01 -1.22 -15.94
N VAL A 95 -38.56 -1.15 -17.19
CA VAL A 95 -39.04 -2.02 -18.28
C VAL A 95 -38.60 -3.46 -18.02
N SER A 96 -37.32 -3.68 -17.75
CA SER A 96 -36.77 -5.00 -17.40
C SER A 96 -37.43 -5.59 -16.14
N LEU A 97 -37.65 -4.76 -15.11
CA LEU A 97 -38.34 -5.19 -13.88
C LEU A 97 -39.79 -5.61 -14.17
N ASN A 98 -40.52 -4.83 -14.95
CA ASN A 98 -41.91 -5.14 -15.30
C ASN A 98 -41.99 -6.42 -16.15
N ASN A 99 -41.10 -6.60 -17.12
CA ASN A 99 -41.03 -7.80 -17.95
C ASN A 99 -40.73 -9.05 -17.11
N ALA A 100 -39.79 -8.96 -16.16
CA ALA A 100 -39.49 -10.07 -15.26
C ALA A 100 -40.69 -10.42 -14.37
N LYS A 101 -41.39 -9.42 -13.81
CA LYS A 101 -42.61 -9.62 -13.02
C LYS A 101 -43.72 -10.28 -13.84
N ASN A 102 -43.97 -9.78 -15.04
CA ASN A 102 -44.97 -10.36 -15.94
C ASN A 102 -44.63 -11.81 -16.29
N ARG A 103 -43.35 -12.15 -16.52
CA ARG A 103 -42.94 -13.53 -16.78
C ARG A 103 -43.23 -14.46 -15.60
N VAL A 104 -42.96 -14.00 -14.38
CA VAL A 104 -43.28 -14.77 -13.16
C VAL A 104 -44.79 -14.92 -13.01
N GLN A 105 -45.56 -13.86 -13.22
CA GLN A 105 -47.01 -13.90 -13.12
C GLN A 105 -47.62 -14.86 -14.16
N MET A 106 -47.16 -14.82 -15.41
CA MET A 106 -47.61 -15.74 -16.45
C MET A 106 -47.26 -17.19 -16.13
N ALA A 107 -46.06 -17.45 -15.60
CA ALA A 107 -45.68 -18.80 -15.17
C ALA A 107 -46.57 -19.29 -14.01
N GLN A 108 -46.87 -18.44 -13.03
CA GLN A 108 -47.78 -18.77 -11.93
C GLN A 108 -49.19 -19.08 -12.42
N ILE A 109 -49.74 -18.27 -13.34
CA ILE A 109 -51.05 -18.53 -13.95
C ILE A 109 -51.02 -19.86 -14.71
N SER A 110 -49.94 -20.16 -15.43
CA SER A 110 -49.77 -21.42 -16.15
C SER A 110 -49.79 -22.63 -15.21
N VAL A 111 -49.06 -22.57 -14.09
CA VAL A 111 -49.07 -23.63 -13.07
C VAL A 111 -50.44 -23.79 -12.46
N GLN A 112 -51.09 -22.68 -12.09
CA GLN A 112 -52.42 -22.71 -11.48
C GLN A 112 -53.44 -23.37 -12.41
N ASN A 113 -53.47 -22.98 -13.69
CA ASN A 113 -54.38 -23.57 -14.67
C ASN A 113 -54.12 -25.08 -14.84
N ALA A 114 -52.86 -25.48 -14.93
CA ALA A 114 -52.48 -26.89 -15.06
C ALA A 114 -52.85 -27.70 -13.80
N GLU A 115 -52.68 -27.13 -12.61
CA GLU A 115 -53.09 -27.73 -11.34
C GLU A 115 -54.61 -27.90 -11.26
N GLU A 116 -55.38 -26.87 -11.62
CA GLU A 116 -56.84 -26.94 -11.66
C GLU A 116 -57.35 -27.99 -12.65
N ASN A 117 -56.75 -28.07 -13.84
CA ASN A 117 -57.07 -29.09 -14.84
C ASN A 117 -56.79 -30.50 -14.31
N PHE A 118 -55.60 -30.71 -13.74
CA PHE A 118 -55.21 -31.98 -13.15
C PHE A 118 -56.16 -32.39 -12.01
N ASN A 119 -56.46 -31.46 -11.10
CA ASN A 119 -57.33 -31.71 -9.95
C ASN A 119 -58.78 -32.01 -10.36
N ARG A 120 -59.27 -31.45 -11.47
CA ARG A 120 -60.60 -31.78 -12.03
C ARG A 120 -60.65 -33.15 -12.69
N GLN A 121 -59.59 -33.53 -13.40
CA GLN A 121 -59.53 -34.76 -14.18
C GLN A 121 -59.23 -35.99 -13.30
N LYS A 122 -58.40 -35.83 -12.26
CA LYS A 122 -58.01 -36.91 -11.35
C LYS A 122 -59.19 -37.71 -10.76
N PRO A 123 -60.24 -37.09 -10.18
CA PRO A 123 -61.37 -37.85 -9.64
C PRO A 123 -62.17 -38.59 -10.72
N LEU A 124 -62.20 -38.09 -11.96
CA LEU A 124 -62.88 -38.76 -13.07
C LEU A 124 -62.13 -40.03 -13.49
N LEU A 125 -60.79 -40.00 -13.47
CA LEU A 125 -59.95 -41.17 -13.67
C LEU A 125 -60.15 -42.19 -12.54
N ASP A 126 -60.12 -41.72 -11.29
CA ASP A 126 -60.30 -42.56 -10.10
C ASP A 126 -61.69 -43.26 -10.10
N GLN A 127 -62.70 -42.61 -10.69
CA GLN A 127 -64.05 -43.15 -10.89
C GLN A 127 -64.19 -44.01 -12.16
N GLY A 128 -63.15 -44.15 -12.98
CA GLY A 128 -63.16 -44.91 -14.22
C GLY A 128 -63.97 -44.28 -15.35
N VAL A 129 -64.27 -42.97 -15.26
CA VAL A 129 -65.06 -42.21 -16.25
C VAL A 129 -64.22 -41.84 -17.48
N ILE A 130 -62.91 -41.69 -17.32
CA ILE A 130 -61.94 -41.38 -18.39
C ILE A 130 -60.82 -42.42 -18.41
N ALA A 131 -60.20 -42.63 -19.57
CA ALA A 131 -59.05 -43.53 -19.71
C ALA A 131 -57.76 -42.89 -19.20
N GLU A 132 -56.80 -43.70 -18.72
CA GLU A 132 -55.47 -43.19 -18.30
C GLU A 132 -54.79 -42.39 -19.42
N ALA A 133 -54.91 -42.84 -20.68
CA ALA A 133 -54.36 -42.14 -21.84
C ALA A 133 -54.95 -40.72 -22.01
N GLU A 134 -56.19 -40.49 -21.61
CA GLU A 134 -56.84 -39.17 -21.62
C GLU A 134 -56.38 -38.29 -20.44
N PHE A 135 -55.97 -38.89 -19.33
CA PHE A 135 -55.43 -38.17 -18.17
C PHE A 135 -53.97 -37.73 -18.34
N GLN A 136 -53.16 -38.51 -19.06
CA GLN A 136 -51.72 -38.28 -19.26
C GLN A 136 -51.34 -36.86 -19.76
N PRO A 137 -52.08 -36.24 -20.70
CA PRO A 137 -51.82 -34.86 -21.12
C PRO A 137 -51.89 -33.85 -19.97
N PHE A 138 -52.89 -33.94 -19.09
CA PHE A 138 -53.06 -33.03 -17.95
C PHE A 138 -51.97 -33.21 -16.89
N ARG A 139 -51.54 -34.45 -16.68
CA ARG A 139 -50.38 -34.75 -15.82
C ARG A 139 -49.09 -34.15 -16.39
N THR A 140 -48.88 -34.28 -17.68
CA THR A 140 -47.69 -33.78 -18.38
C THR A 140 -47.68 -32.25 -18.40
N GLU A 141 -48.84 -31.62 -18.63
CA GLU A 141 -49.01 -30.16 -18.58
C GLU A 141 -48.63 -29.60 -17.21
N LEU A 142 -49.11 -30.23 -16.13
CA LEU A 142 -48.74 -29.84 -14.76
C LEU A 142 -47.25 -30.01 -14.49
N MET A 143 -46.65 -31.11 -14.96
CA MET A 143 -45.22 -31.37 -14.79
C MET A 143 -44.35 -30.38 -15.57
N ASN A 144 -44.79 -29.93 -16.75
CA ASN A 144 -44.08 -28.94 -17.56
C ASN A 144 -44.22 -27.52 -17.05
N ALA A 145 -45.32 -27.21 -16.35
CA ALA A 145 -45.55 -25.89 -15.78
C ALA A 145 -44.74 -25.65 -14.49
N ARG A 146 -44.44 -26.71 -13.74
CA ARG A 146 -43.67 -26.68 -12.47
C ARG A 146 -42.16 -26.68 -12.69
#